data_AF-A0A0G4KEW0-F1
#
_entry.id   AF-A0A0G4KEW0-F1
#
_cell.length_a   1.000
_cell.length_b   1.000
_cell.length_c   1.000
_cell.angle_alpha   90.00
_cell.angle_beta   90.00
_cell.angle_gamma   90.00
#
_symmetry.space_group_name_H-M   'P 1'
#
loop_
_entity.id
_entity.type
_entity.pdbx_description
1 polymer ?
#
loop_
_entity_poly.entity_id
_entity_poly.type
_entity_poly.pdbx_seq_one_letter_code
_entity_poly.pdbx_strand_id
1 'polypeptide(L)'
;MSVHQHRLIGAFDSESGVPYASVILSKGEGCYCHIRFRQAWRAAGHHPSELAWRSQVGVTGSWCGLIMNCIVLVAQFWVGAWPIEVDELDSKGIAKSFFLRYLAAPVVGVFYIGHKLYYRTTWVRLSDMDVDTGRRDFHLNILISQEEEEKKTWPRWKKVYKFLC
;
A
#
# COMPACT_ATOMS: atom_id res chain seq x y z
N MET A 1 15.59 -21.07 -32.23
CA MET A 1 15.98 -20.39 -30.97
C MET A 1 14.93 -19.38 -30.45
N SER A 2 13.79 -19.18 -31.13
CA SER A 2 12.73 -18.22 -30.72
C SER A 2 11.69 -18.83 -29.74
N VAL A 3 11.30 -20.09 -29.94
CA VAL A 3 10.19 -20.74 -29.19
C VAL A 3 10.51 -20.97 -27.70
N HIS A 4 11.77 -21.24 -27.37
CA HIS A 4 12.18 -21.42 -25.96
C HIS A 4 12.21 -20.09 -25.19
N GLN A 5 12.51 -18.98 -25.87
CA GLN A 5 12.58 -17.66 -25.25
C GLN A 5 11.17 -17.12 -24.96
N HIS A 6 10.22 -17.32 -25.87
CA HIS A 6 8.79 -17.02 -25.64
C HIS A 6 8.19 -17.81 -24.47
N ARG A 7 8.51 -19.12 -24.34
CA ARG A 7 8.05 -19.93 -23.20
C ARG A 7 8.65 -19.48 -21.87
N LEU A 8 9.92 -19.07 -21.85
CA LEU A 8 10.58 -18.57 -20.63
C LEU A 8 10.06 -17.19 -20.22
N ILE A 9 9.80 -16.30 -21.17
CA ILE A 9 9.20 -14.99 -20.90
C ILE A 9 7.75 -15.15 -20.42
N GLY A 10 6.95 -16.00 -21.07
CA GLY A 10 5.58 -16.30 -20.65
C GLY A 10 5.50 -16.99 -19.28
N ALA A 11 6.48 -17.85 -18.94
CA ALA A 11 6.58 -18.46 -17.61
C ALA A 11 7.00 -17.44 -16.54
N PHE A 12 7.94 -16.54 -16.85
CA PHE A 12 8.33 -15.45 -15.95
C PHE A 12 7.18 -14.48 -15.69
N ASP A 13 6.38 -14.15 -16.71
CA ASP A 13 5.17 -13.33 -16.60
C ASP A 13 4.04 -14.01 -15.80
N SER A 14 3.93 -15.34 -15.91
CA SER A 14 2.95 -16.15 -15.18
C SER A 14 3.31 -16.32 -13.70
N GLU A 15 4.57 -16.62 -13.39
CA GLU A 15 5.05 -16.83 -12.02
C GLU A 15 5.19 -15.52 -11.24
N SER A 16 5.45 -14.39 -11.91
CA SER A 16 5.58 -13.09 -11.25
C SER A 16 4.28 -12.28 -11.19
N GLY A 17 3.33 -12.48 -12.12
CA GLY A 17 2.12 -11.64 -12.21
C GLY A 17 1.20 -11.71 -10.99
N VAL A 18 0.91 -12.92 -10.51
CA VAL A 18 0.02 -13.14 -9.34
C VAL A 18 0.64 -12.66 -8.02
N PRO A 19 1.91 -13.01 -7.68
CA PRO A 19 2.53 -12.50 -6.45
C PRO A 19 2.82 -10.99 -6.51
N TYR A 20 3.02 -10.42 -7.70
CA TYR A 20 3.24 -8.98 -7.82
C TYR A 20 1.96 -8.18 -7.57
N ALA A 21 0.81 -8.64 -8.10
CA ALA A 21 -0.49 -8.03 -7.84
C ALA A 21 -0.86 -8.06 -6.35
N SER A 22 -0.60 -9.17 -5.64
CA SER A 22 -0.90 -9.28 -4.21
C SER A 22 -0.03 -8.34 -3.36
N VAL A 23 1.25 -8.18 -3.70
CA VAL A 23 2.14 -7.22 -3.03
C VAL A 23 1.66 -5.79 -3.24
N ILE A 24 1.28 -5.42 -4.47
CA ILE A 24 0.77 -4.09 -4.79
C ILE A 24 -0.48 -3.79 -3.97
N LEU A 25 -1.46 -4.70 -3.98
CA LEU A 25 -2.68 -4.53 -3.19
C LEU A 25 -2.33 -4.32 -1.71
N SER A 26 -1.48 -5.16 -1.13
CA SER A 26 -1.04 -5.05 0.27
C SER A 26 -0.38 -3.70 0.61
N LYS A 27 0.46 -3.18 -0.29
CA LYS A 27 1.06 -1.86 -0.09
C LYS A 27 0.02 -0.73 -0.22
N GLY A 28 -0.95 -0.87 -1.12
CA GLY A 28 -2.03 0.09 -1.33
C GLY A 28 -2.95 0.21 -0.11
N GLU A 29 -3.44 -0.92 0.43
CA GLU A 29 -4.23 -0.93 1.68
C GLU A 29 -3.44 -0.35 2.85
N GLY A 30 -2.15 -0.69 2.98
CA GLY A 30 -1.29 -0.11 4.02
C GLY A 30 -1.19 1.41 3.95
N CYS A 31 -1.05 1.97 2.74
CA CYS A 31 -1.00 3.41 2.51
C CYS A 31 -2.35 4.07 2.85
N TYR A 32 -3.46 3.45 2.48
CA TYR A 32 -4.81 3.93 2.79
C TYR A 32 -5.09 3.92 4.30
N CYS A 33 -4.76 2.82 4.98
CA CYS A 33 -4.88 2.70 6.44
C CYS A 33 -4.06 3.78 7.16
N HIS A 34 -2.84 4.05 6.70
CA HIS A 34 -2.00 5.11 7.26
C HIS A 34 -2.63 6.50 7.10
N ILE A 35 -3.19 6.83 5.93
CA ILE A 35 -3.87 8.12 5.71
C ILE A 35 -5.06 8.26 6.68
N ARG A 36 -5.89 7.22 6.81
CA ARG A 36 -7.05 7.25 7.71
C ARG A 36 -6.67 7.35 9.18
N PHE A 37 -5.64 6.62 9.61
CA PHE A 37 -5.09 6.73 10.96
C PHE A 37 -4.65 8.17 11.25
N ARG A 38 -3.92 8.79 10.31
CA ARG A 38 -3.44 10.18 10.45
C ARG A 38 -4.56 11.22 10.46
N GLN A 39 -5.70 10.91 9.84
CA GLN A 39 -6.87 11.78 9.89
C GLN A 39 -7.65 11.59 11.20
N ALA A 40 -7.83 10.36 11.69
CA ALA A 40 -8.44 10.13 13.02
C ALA A 40 -7.60 10.70 14.16
N TRP A 41 -6.28 10.58 14.08
CA TRP A 41 -5.37 11.18 15.07
C TRP A 41 -5.59 12.70 15.22
N ARG A 42 -5.80 13.40 14.10
CA ARG A 42 -6.12 14.83 14.13
C ARG A 42 -7.54 15.11 14.62
N ALA A 43 -8.50 14.25 14.28
CA ALA A 43 -9.89 14.38 14.73
C ALA A 43 -10.05 14.17 16.24
N ALA A 44 -9.22 13.31 16.84
CA ALA A 44 -9.14 13.08 18.28
C ALA A 44 -8.43 14.22 19.04
N GLY A 45 -7.93 15.25 18.34
CA GLY A 45 -7.26 16.41 18.95
C GLY A 45 -5.79 16.20 19.29
N HIS A 46 -5.19 15.06 18.91
CA HIS A 46 -3.78 14.78 19.16
C HIS A 46 -2.85 15.45 18.15
N HIS A 47 -1.74 15.99 18.66
CA HIS A 47 -0.70 16.49 17.78
C HIS A 47 0.15 15.32 17.26
N PRO A 48 0.64 15.35 16.02
CA PRO A 48 1.51 14.29 15.50
C PRO A 48 2.78 14.02 16.32
N SER A 49 3.19 14.92 17.24
CA SER A 49 4.47 14.84 18.00
C SER A 49 4.39 13.89 19.16
N GLU A 50 3.18 13.53 19.56
CA GLU A 50 2.91 12.57 20.63
C GLU A 50 3.14 11.12 20.16
N LEU A 51 3.30 10.91 18.86
CA LEU A 51 3.62 9.60 18.29
C LEU A 51 5.11 9.29 18.52
N ALA A 52 5.37 8.11 19.09
CA ALA A 52 6.71 7.58 19.32
C ALA A 52 7.58 7.54 18.06
N TRP A 53 6.96 7.34 16.89
CA TRP A 53 7.64 7.30 15.61
C TRP A 53 6.92 8.15 14.58
N ARG A 54 7.63 9.10 14.00
CA ARG A 54 7.17 9.91 12.85
C ARG A 54 7.95 9.48 11.61
N SER A 55 7.24 9.23 10.52
CA SER A 55 7.89 9.06 9.23
C SER A 55 8.45 10.41 8.74
N GLN A 56 9.68 10.39 8.22
CA GLN A 56 10.32 11.59 7.66
C GLN A 56 9.58 12.15 6.44
N VAL A 57 8.93 11.28 5.67
CA VAL A 57 8.16 11.64 4.46
C VAL A 57 6.68 11.97 4.78
N GLY A 58 6.25 11.77 6.03
CA GLY A 58 4.92 12.12 6.51
C GLY A 58 3.76 11.44 5.77
N VAL A 59 2.63 12.14 5.69
CA VAL A 59 1.40 11.69 5.01
C VAL A 59 1.54 11.82 3.49
N THR A 60 2.41 12.73 3.02
CA THR A 60 2.62 13.02 1.60
C THR A 60 3.22 11.82 0.86
N GLY A 61 4.16 11.10 1.50
CA GLY A 61 4.70 9.85 0.95
C GLY A 61 3.64 8.77 0.76
N SER A 62 2.68 8.66 1.68
CA SER A 62 1.57 7.68 1.56
C SER A 62 0.59 8.03 0.45
N TRP A 63 0.32 9.31 0.20
CA TRP A 63 -0.47 9.73 -0.96
C TRP A 63 0.24 9.41 -2.28
N CYS A 64 1.54 9.69 -2.37
CA CYS A 64 2.34 9.34 -3.55
C CYS A 64 2.35 7.82 -3.79
N GLY A 65 2.58 7.03 -2.74
CA GLY A 65 2.56 5.56 -2.81
C GLY A 65 1.20 5.00 -3.22
N LEU A 66 0.10 5.57 -2.70
CA LEU A 66 -1.26 5.18 -3.07
C LEU A 66 -1.55 5.48 -4.55
N ILE A 67 -1.21 6.69 -5.02
CA ILE A 67 -1.40 7.08 -6.43
C ILE A 67 -0.59 6.16 -7.35
N MET A 68 0.67 5.90 -7.01
CA MET A 68 1.52 4.99 -7.77
C MET A 68 0.91 3.58 -7.84
N ASN A 69 0.38 3.09 -6.72
CA ASN A 69 -0.29 1.80 -6.66
C ASN A 69 -1.51 1.73 -7.60
N CYS A 70 -2.34 2.78 -7.60
CA CYS A 70 -3.49 2.90 -8.51
C CYS A 70 -3.05 2.91 -9.98
N ILE A 71 -1.99 3.65 -10.33
CA ILE A 71 -1.45 3.68 -11.69
C ILE A 71 -0.99 2.30 -12.13
N VAL A 72 -0.30 1.55 -11.26
CA VAL A 72 0.17 0.20 -11.59
C VAL A 72 -1.00 -0.77 -11.77
N LEU A 73 -2.07 -0.66 -10.97
CA LEU A 73 -3.28 -1.48 -11.17
C LEU A 73 -3.96 -1.19 -12.52
N VAL A 74 -4.00 0.07 -12.94
CA VAL A 74 -4.53 0.47 -14.26
C VAL A 74 -3.61 -0.03 -15.38
N ALA A 75 -2.29 0.06 -15.20
CA ALA A 75 -1.33 -0.46 -16.17
C ALA A 75 -1.43 -2.00 -16.31
N GLN A 76 -1.62 -2.73 -15.21
CA GLN A 76 -1.85 -4.17 -15.22
C GLN A 76 -3.17 -4.54 -15.92
N PHE A 77 -4.23 -3.77 -15.72
CA PHE A 77 -5.48 -3.93 -16.45
C PHE A 77 -5.26 -3.72 -17.96
N TRP A 78 -4.52 -2.68 -18.35
CA TRP A 78 -4.22 -2.36 -19.75
C TRP A 78 -3.41 -3.46 -20.43
N VAL A 79 -2.32 -3.92 -19.79
CA VAL A 79 -1.46 -5.00 -20.30
C VAL A 79 -2.22 -6.33 -20.37
N GLY A 80 -3.13 -6.59 -19.43
CA GLY A 80 -4.01 -7.75 -19.48
C GLY A 80 -5.02 -7.68 -20.62
N ALA A 81 -5.61 -6.51 -20.85
CA ALA A 81 -6.67 -6.32 -21.85
C ALA A 81 -6.14 -6.37 -23.30
N TRP A 82 -4.89 -5.93 -23.53
CA TRP A 82 -4.26 -5.95 -24.85
C TRP A 82 -2.93 -6.70 -24.82
N PRO A 83 -2.94 -8.04 -24.80
CA PRO A 83 -1.70 -8.81 -24.86
C PRO A 83 -1.03 -8.59 -26.23
N ILE A 84 0.30 -8.43 -26.23
CA ILE A 84 1.10 -8.18 -27.44
C ILE A 84 1.09 -9.40 -28.40
N GLU A 85 0.70 -10.57 -27.90
CA GLU A 85 0.62 -11.85 -28.64
C GLU A 85 -0.75 -12.07 -29.32
N VAL A 86 -1.44 -10.99 -29.69
CA VAL A 86 -2.77 -11.01 -30.32
C VAL A 86 -2.83 -11.79 -31.64
N ASP A 87 -1.70 -11.97 -32.33
CA ASP A 87 -1.65 -12.59 -33.66
C ASP A 87 -1.64 -14.14 -33.63
N GLU A 88 -1.37 -14.78 -32.48
CA GLU A 88 -1.30 -16.26 -32.37
C GLU A 88 -2.42 -16.89 -31.51
N LEU A 89 -3.24 -16.09 -30.82
CA LEU A 89 -4.24 -16.57 -29.85
C LEU A 89 -5.68 -16.35 -30.35
N ASP A 90 -6.45 -17.43 -30.46
CA ASP A 90 -7.91 -17.39 -30.63
C ASP A 90 -8.57 -16.56 -29.51
N SER A 91 -9.77 -16.01 -29.74
CA SER A 91 -10.46 -15.11 -28.78
C SER A 91 -10.61 -15.71 -27.38
N LYS A 92 -10.70 -17.05 -27.28
CA LYS A 92 -10.74 -17.80 -26.02
C LYS A 92 -9.39 -17.83 -25.28
N GLY A 93 -8.27 -17.85 -26.00
CA GLY A 93 -6.92 -17.81 -25.44
C GLY A 93 -6.61 -16.47 -24.78
N ILE A 94 -7.04 -15.38 -25.42
CA ILE A 94 -6.90 -14.01 -24.90
C ILE A 94 -7.68 -13.85 -23.58
N ALA A 95 -8.94 -14.30 -23.55
CA ALA A 95 -9.75 -14.25 -22.33
C ALA A 95 -9.11 -15.06 -21.18
N LYS A 96 -8.58 -16.26 -21.47
CA LYS A 96 -7.93 -17.09 -20.45
C LYS A 96 -6.70 -16.40 -19.86
N SER A 97 -5.86 -15.81 -20.69
CA SER A 97 -4.65 -15.09 -20.26
C SER A 97 -4.98 -13.83 -19.45
N PHE A 98 -6.04 -13.10 -19.83
CA PHE A 98 -6.56 -11.96 -19.07
C PHE A 98 -7.01 -12.37 -17.66
N PHE A 99 -7.85 -13.41 -17.57
CA PHE A 99 -8.34 -13.89 -16.28
C PHE A 99 -7.24 -14.46 -15.41
N LEU A 100 -6.22 -15.15 -15.96
CA LEU A 100 -5.10 -15.64 -15.15
C LEU A 100 -4.28 -14.50 -14.53
N ARG A 101 -4.01 -13.44 -15.29
CA ARG A 101 -3.16 -12.32 -14.86
C ARG A 101 -3.90 -11.33 -13.97
N TYR A 102 -5.20 -11.14 -14.20
CA TYR A 102 -6.03 -10.17 -13.49
C TYR A 102 -6.96 -10.78 -12.43
N LEU A 103 -6.89 -12.09 -12.15
CA LEU A 103 -7.81 -12.77 -11.21
C LEU A 103 -7.84 -12.13 -9.81
N ALA A 104 -6.70 -11.62 -9.34
CA ALA A 104 -6.54 -11.13 -7.98
C ALA A 104 -7.46 -9.94 -7.65
N ALA A 105 -7.62 -8.98 -8.57
CA ALA A 105 -8.42 -7.78 -8.36
C ALA A 105 -9.95 -8.04 -8.21
N PRO A 106 -10.63 -8.75 -9.13
CA PRO A 106 -12.05 -9.07 -8.98
C PRO A 106 -12.32 -10.03 -7.83
N VAL A 107 -11.40 -10.97 -7.51
CA VAL A 107 -11.54 -11.84 -6.34
C VAL A 107 -11.56 -11.00 -5.06
N VAL A 108 -10.59 -10.10 -4.89
CA VAL A 108 -10.57 -9.17 -3.73
C VAL A 108 -11.82 -8.28 -3.70
N GLY A 109 -12.28 -7.79 -4.86
CA GLY A 109 -13.51 -7.01 -4.97
C GLY A 109 -14.76 -7.77 -4.54
N VAL A 110 -14.93 -9.02 -4.98
CA VAL A 110 -16.06 -9.88 -4.59
C VAL A 110 -16.02 -10.21 -3.11
N PHE A 111 -14.86 -10.56 -2.57
CA PHE A 111 -14.72 -10.80 -1.13
C PHE A 111 -14.97 -9.53 -0.30
N TYR A 112 -14.51 -8.37 -0.76
CA TYR A 112 -14.74 -7.08 -0.09
C TYR A 112 -16.22 -6.69 -0.11
N ILE A 113 -16.87 -6.77 -1.28
CA ILE A 113 -18.29 -6.45 -1.45
C ILE A 113 -19.15 -7.49 -0.71
N GLY A 114 -18.81 -8.78 -0.81
CA GLY A 114 -19.48 -9.87 -0.10
C GLY A 114 -19.41 -9.69 1.41
N HIS A 115 -18.22 -9.38 1.94
CA HIS A 115 -18.04 -9.05 3.36
C HIS A 115 -18.88 -7.83 3.76
N LYS A 116 -18.88 -6.77 2.94
CA LYS A 116 -19.65 -5.54 3.21
C LYS A 116 -21.16 -5.74 3.15
N LEU A 117 -21.63 -6.57 2.23
CA LEU A 117 -23.06 -6.90 2.08
C LEU A 117 -23.54 -7.86 3.18
N TYR A 118 -22.70 -8.80 3.61
CA TYR A 118 -23.00 -9.73 4.68
C TYR A 118 -23.01 -9.06 6.06
N TYR A 119 -21.94 -8.35 6.42
CA TYR A 119 -21.80 -7.70 7.73
C TYR A 119 -22.45 -6.33 7.81
N ARG A 120 -22.95 -5.78 6.70
CA ARG A 120 -23.63 -4.47 6.62
C ARG A 120 -22.89 -3.36 7.40
N THR A 121 -21.56 -3.39 7.35
CA THR A 121 -20.73 -2.47 8.11
C THR A 121 -20.83 -1.07 7.53
N THR A 122 -21.28 -0.12 8.36
CA THR A 122 -21.21 1.31 8.05
C THR A 122 -19.75 1.73 7.95
N TRP A 123 -19.47 2.67 7.03
CA TRP A 123 -18.15 3.31 6.97
C TRP A 123 -17.85 3.92 8.34
N VAL A 124 -16.85 3.37 9.05
CA VAL A 124 -16.40 3.90 10.33
C VAL A 124 -16.02 5.35 10.12
N ARG A 125 -16.74 6.27 10.80
CA ARG A 125 -16.44 7.69 10.72
C ARG A 125 -15.09 7.95 11.37
N LEU A 126 -14.41 8.99 10.91
CA LEU A 126 -13.11 9.35 11.46
C LEU A 126 -13.17 9.71 12.95
N SER A 127 -14.31 10.23 13.42
CA SER A 127 -14.58 10.57 14.81
C SER A 127 -14.77 9.35 15.72
N ASP A 128 -15.20 8.23 15.16
CA ASP A 128 -15.60 7.05 15.93
C ASP A 128 -14.47 6.00 15.99
N MET A 129 -13.32 6.34 15.40
CA MET A 129 -12.17 5.45 15.27
C MET A 129 -11.31 5.60 16.52
N ASP A 130 -11.39 4.60 17.41
CA ASP A 130 -10.65 4.56 18.67
C ASP A 130 -9.13 4.44 18.41
N VAL A 131 -8.41 5.48 18.83
CA VAL A 131 -6.94 5.59 18.72
C VAL A 131 -6.24 5.62 20.08
N ASP A 132 -7.01 5.65 21.18
CA ASP A 132 -6.51 5.86 22.54
C ASP A 132 -6.45 4.55 23.34
N THR A 133 -7.38 3.62 23.08
CA THR A 133 -7.41 2.33 23.79
C THR A 133 -6.16 1.50 23.52
N GLY A 134 -5.44 1.17 24.59
CA GLY A 134 -4.25 0.31 24.55
C GLY A 134 -2.91 1.05 24.38
N ARG A 135 -2.90 2.40 24.39
CA ARG A 135 -1.68 3.19 24.31
C ARG A 135 -0.84 3.04 25.59
N ARG A 136 0.42 2.60 25.46
CA ARG A 136 1.38 2.56 26.58
C ARG A 136 1.94 3.96 26.81
N ASP A 137 1.20 4.79 27.52
CA ASP A 137 1.54 6.21 27.71
C ASP A 137 2.61 6.51 28.75
N PHE A 138 2.93 5.55 29.63
CA PHE A 138 3.62 5.85 30.88
C PHE A 138 5.04 6.43 30.76
N HIS A 139 5.70 6.40 29.60
CA HIS A 139 7.04 6.99 29.43
C HIS A 139 7.32 7.62 28.05
N LEU A 140 6.36 7.65 27.11
CA LEU A 140 6.62 8.10 25.74
C LEU A 140 7.00 9.59 25.66
N ASN A 141 6.26 10.46 26.36
CA ASN A 141 6.52 11.89 26.32
C ASN A 141 7.88 12.27 26.91
N ILE A 142 8.32 11.56 27.95
CA ILE A 142 9.60 11.79 28.64
C ILE A 142 10.77 11.36 27.74
N LEU A 143 10.65 10.20 27.08
CA LEU A 143 11.64 9.71 26.13
C LEU A 143 11.75 10.63 24.90
N ILE A 144 10.62 11.13 24.39
CA ILE A 144 10.60 12.07 23.26
C ILE A 144 11.29 13.38 23.64
N SER A 145 11.01 13.95 24.82
CA SER A 145 11.68 15.17 25.28
C SER A 145 13.19 14.97 25.47
N GLN A 146 13.61 13.83 26.03
CA GLN A 146 15.04 13.49 26.18
C GLN A 146 15.74 13.35 24.82
N GLU A 147 15.12 12.65 23.87
CA GLU A 147 15.66 12.54 22.52
C GLU A 147 15.75 13.90 21.80
N GLU A 148 14.78 14.80 21.99
CA GLU A 148 14.80 16.14 21.40
C GLU A 148 15.94 16.99 21.98
N GLU A 149 16.19 16.89 23.28
CA GLU A 149 17.32 17.53 23.97
C GLU A 149 18.66 17.00 23.45
N GLU A 150 18.79 15.68 23.29
CA GLU A 150 19.98 15.07 22.67
C GLU A 150 20.14 15.47 21.19
N LYS A 151 19.05 15.54 20.42
CA LYS A 151 19.11 15.98 19.01
C LYS A 151 19.53 17.44 18.87
N LYS A 152 19.23 18.30 19.84
CA LYS A 152 19.67 19.71 19.84
C LYS A 152 21.20 19.80 19.95
N THR A 153 21.83 18.95 20.75
CA THR A 153 23.29 18.93 20.93
C THR A 153 24.03 18.27 19.75
N TRP A 154 23.33 17.63 18.80
CA TRP A 154 23.99 16.93 17.70
C TRP A 154 24.62 17.86 16.64
N PRO A 155 25.84 17.53 16.18
CA PRO A 155 26.49 18.23 15.09
C PRO A 155 25.76 18.03 13.75
N ARG A 156 25.88 19.01 12.85
CA ARG A 156 25.12 19.07 11.58
C ARG A 156 25.34 17.83 10.69
N TRP A 157 26.53 17.22 10.68
CA TRP A 157 26.81 16.01 9.89
C TRP A 157 25.96 14.81 10.33
N LYS A 158 25.74 14.65 11.63
CA LYS A 158 24.93 13.55 12.20
C LYS A 158 23.44 13.75 11.89
N LYS A 159 22.99 15.02 11.82
CA LYS A 159 21.62 15.38 11.39
C LYS A 159 21.38 15.07 9.91
N VAL A 160 22.35 15.37 9.05
CA VAL A 160 22.28 15.05 7.61
C VAL A 160 22.35 13.53 7.39
N TYR A 161 23.23 12.82 8.10
CA TYR A 161 23.32 11.37 8.03
C TYR A 161 22.00 10.70 8.41
N LYS A 162 21.39 11.10 9.53
CA LYS A 162 20.08 10.57 9.99
C LYS A 162 18.89 10.98 9.10
N PHE A 163 19.06 11.98 8.25
CA PHE A 163 18.05 12.32 7.24
C PHE A 163 18.15 11.40 6.01
N LEU A 164 19.36 10.94 5.69
CA LEU A 164 19.65 10.07 4.53
C LEU A 164 19.62 8.57 4.85
N CYS A 165 19.80 8.19 6.12
CA CYS A 165 19.89 6.82 6.65
C CYS A 165 19.03 6.72 7.92
#